data_AF-A0A7Y6GBH9-F1
#
_entry.id   AF-A0A7Y6GBH9-F1
#
_cell.length_a   1.000
_cell.length_b   1.000
_cell.length_c   1.000
_cell.angle_alpha   90.00
_cell.angle_beta   90.00
_cell.angle_gamma   90.00
#
_symmetry.space_group_name_H-M   'P 1'
#
loop_
_entity.id
_entity.type
_entity.pdbx_description
1 polymer ?
#
loop_
_entity_poly.entity_id
_entity_poly.type
_entity_poly.pdbx_seq_one_letter_code
_entity_poly.pdbx_strand_id
1 'polypeptide(L)'
;MSDATTTDLYEVTMAMSYLREGMTAPATFSLFVRELPPGRGFLVAAGLESALDLLSGFRVGPEDVDAFAAALHRPRRDLEPLLGLEFTGRVRAVPEGRTVLAGEPLLEVTAPLPQAQLVESYVLNLLSHQTAVASKAVRCVLAAAGRPVVDFSLRRTHGPQAGFQAARLGALAGFAGTSNVAAATALGIPAVGTMAHSYVEAFPSEEDAFRAFARTHPGPVTLLVDTYDTEEGVRVAARVLRDLDRGPGCAVRLDSGDLGDLAVRTRALLDEAGLPDVRIVASGGLDEYAVDGLVRSGAPIDTYAVGTRVGVSADAPYLDSAYKMVEYDGRPVMKLSSAKVTAPGPKQVFRRPGHADVIALAGERPPPDGVPLLETVMEHGRRTGGPATLAESRARCAADLEALPAAARRIREPVAPRATTSERLDALTARVRRDIERRTAAHRPDMRRRAMAHTAEWKVRLHLFEEDDGTTKARLVLDTGTTELTGHGAAHCHPADTDVPEIGDELAAGRALNDLSRQLLRIAEQDIEDQGAQRPRARESAAWPM
;
A
#
# COMPACT_ATOMS: atom_id res chain seq x y z
N MET A 1 9.64 -23.70 -9.96
CA MET A 1 8.17 -23.81 -9.91
C MET A 1 7.63 -23.03 -11.09
N SER A 2 6.63 -23.58 -11.79
CA SER A 2 6.00 -22.91 -12.92
C SER A 2 5.23 -21.67 -12.44
N ASP A 3 5.26 -20.61 -13.22
CA ASP A 3 4.45 -19.42 -12.95
C ASP A 3 2.95 -19.73 -12.97
N ALA A 4 2.52 -20.73 -13.75
CA ALA A 4 1.11 -21.14 -13.82
C ALA A 4 0.58 -21.68 -12.48
N THR A 5 1.43 -22.31 -11.66
CA THR A 5 1.04 -22.84 -10.34
C THR A 5 1.12 -21.81 -9.22
N THR A 6 1.60 -20.59 -9.52
CA THR A 6 1.60 -19.46 -8.58
C THR A 6 0.25 -18.76 -8.63
N THR A 7 -0.77 -19.45 -8.13
CA THR A 7 -2.16 -18.98 -8.10
C THR A 7 -2.87 -19.51 -6.86
N ASP A 8 -3.93 -18.85 -6.43
CA ASP A 8 -4.77 -19.40 -5.37
C ASP A 8 -5.53 -20.64 -5.85
N LEU A 9 -5.71 -21.62 -4.97
CA LEU A 9 -6.36 -22.90 -5.30
C LEU A 9 -7.79 -22.71 -5.83
N TYR A 10 -8.51 -21.69 -5.37
CA TYR A 10 -9.87 -21.40 -5.82
C TYR A 10 -9.93 -20.88 -7.27
N GLU A 11 -8.85 -20.28 -7.79
CA GLU A 11 -8.78 -19.89 -9.20
C GLU A 11 -8.81 -21.11 -10.10
N VAL A 12 -8.11 -22.16 -9.71
CA VAL A 12 -8.07 -23.44 -10.42
C VAL A 12 -9.45 -24.11 -10.41
N THR A 13 -10.13 -24.13 -9.26
CA THR A 13 -11.46 -24.75 -9.17
C THR A 13 -12.51 -24.00 -9.98
N MET A 14 -12.48 -22.66 -10.00
CA MET A 14 -13.35 -21.85 -10.84
C MET A 14 -13.04 -22.05 -12.33
N ALA A 15 -11.76 -22.02 -12.74
CA ALA A 15 -11.36 -22.22 -14.12
C ALA A 15 -11.82 -23.58 -14.67
N MET A 16 -11.64 -24.65 -13.89
CA MET A 16 -12.19 -25.97 -14.22
C MET A 16 -13.70 -25.95 -14.40
N SER A 17 -14.43 -25.29 -13.48
CA SER A 17 -15.89 -25.19 -13.55
C SER A 17 -16.30 -24.46 -14.82
N TYR A 18 -15.68 -23.33 -15.14
CA TYR A 18 -15.96 -22.59 -16.36
C TYR A 18 -15.73 -23.41 -17.62
N LEU A 19 -14.63 -24.17 -17.68
CA LEU A 19 -14.36 -25.05 -18.83
C LEU A 19 -15.40 -26.15 -18.99
N ARG A 20 -15.83 -26.77 -17.89
CA ARG A 20 -16.87 -27.81 -17.89
C ARG A 20 -18.24 -27.28 -18.32
N GLU A 21 -18.57 -26.05 -17.91
CA GLU A 21 -19.81 -25.36 -18.29
C GLU A 21 -19.73 -24.70 -19.69
N GLY A 22 -18.60 -24.85 -20.41
CA GLY A 22 -18.40 -24.21 -21.72
C GLY A 22 -18.31 -22.68 -21.67
N MET A 23 -18.04 -22.10 -20.49
CA MET A 23 -17.97 -20.66 -20.25
C MET A 23 -16.61 -20.08 -20.67
N THR A 24 -16.34 -20.07 -21.97
CA THR A 24 -15.07 -19.59 -22.55
C THR A 24 -15.18 -18.22 -23.22
N ALA A 25 -16.35 -17.59 -23.15
CA ALA A 25 -16.56 -16.25 -23.70
C ALA A 25 -15.61 -15.20 -23.07
N PRO A 26 -15.31 -14.10 -23.78
CA PRO A 26 -14.42 -13.06 -23.27
C PRO A 26 -14.95 -12.43 -21.97
N ALA A 27 -14.07 -12.28 -20.99
CA ALA A 27 -14.31 -11.56 -19.75
C ALA A 27 -13.30 -10.42 -19.62
N THR A 28 -13.77 -9.24 -19.22
CA THR A 28 -12.89 -8.12 -18.86
C THR A 28 -12.84 -7.99 -17.34
N PHE A 29 -11.63 -8.07 -16.79
CA PHE A 29 -11.33 -7.79 -15.40
C PHE A 29 -10.54 -6.49 -15.27
N SER A 30 -10.78 -5.76 -14.19
CA SER A 30 -10.13 -4.48 -13.90
C SER A 30 -9.45 -4.54 -12.55
N LEU A 31 -8.16 -4.19 -12.53
CA LEU A 31 -7.31 -4.06 -11.37
C LEU A 31 -7.19 -2.58 -11.00
N PHE A 32 -7.61 -2.22 -9.79
CA PHE A 32 -7.56 -0.84 -9.28
C PHE A 32 -7.35 -0.83 -7.77
N VAL A 33 -6.92 0.31 -7.23
CA VAL A 33 -6.82 0.56 -5.79
C VAL A 33 -8.03 1.36 -5.35
N ARG A 34 -8.77 0.89 -4.35
CA ARG A 34 -10.03 1.52 -3.93
C ARG A 34 -9.83 2.84 -3.23
N GLU A 35 -8.91 2.84 -2.28
CA GLU A 35 -8.61 3.97 -1.41
C GLU A 35 -7.10 4.14 -1.33
N LEU A 36 -6.66 5.39 -1.29
CA LEU A 36 -5.26 5.69 -1.02
C LEU A 36 -4.96 5.40 0.45
N PRO A 37 -3.76 4.89 0.77
CA PRO A 37 -3.32 4.85 2.16
C PRO A 37 -3.40 6.26 2.79
N PRO A 38 -3.84 6.42 4.05
CA PRO A 38 -4.11 7.73 4.64
C PRO A 38 -2.95 8.74 4.56
N GLY A 39 -1.71 8.26 4.58
CA GLY A 39 -0.50 9.07 4.47
C GLY A 39 -0.08 9.43 3.04
N ARG A 40 -0.85 9.10 1.99
CA ARG A 40 -0.44 9.25 0.59
C ARG A 40 -1.44 10.08 -0.23
N GLY A 41 -0.93 11.05 -0.98
CA GLY A 41 -1.74 11.89 -1.87
C GLY A 41 -1.92 11.36 -3.29
N PHE A 42 -1.20 10.29 -3.64
CA PHE A 42 -1.18 9.66 -4.95
C PHE A 42 -0.51 8.28 -4.85
N LEU A 43 -0.62 7.49 -5.91
CA LEU A 43 0.20 6.30 -6.14
C LEU A 43 0.98 6.43 -7.45
N VAL A 44 1.96 5.55 -7.66
CA VAL A 44 2.73 5.43 -8.90
C VAL A 44 2.57 4.04 -9.47
N ALA A 45 2.02 3.94 -10.68
CA ALA A 45 1.82 2.66 -11.37
C ALA A 45 3.16 1.96 -11.61
N ALA A 46 3.27 0.72 -11.13
CA ALA A 46 4.44 -0.12 -11.31
C ALA A 46 4.08 -1.61 -11.20
N GLY A 47 4.92 -2.48 -11.77
CA GLY A 47 4.72 -3.93 -11.84
C GLY A 47 4.12 -4.41 -13.16
N LEU A 48 3.84 -3.50 -14.09
CA LEU A 48 3.33 -3.82 -15.41
C LEU A 48 4.31 -4.68 -16.20
N GLU A 49 5.61 -4.34 -16.20
CA GLU A 49 6.59 -5.10 -16.98
C GLU A 49 6.70 -6.55 -16.49
N SER A 50 6.71 -6.74 -15.17
CA SER A 50 6.69 -8.09 -14.57
C SER A 50 5.41 -8.86 -14.90
N ALA A 51 4.26 -8.19 -14.91
CA ALA A 51 2.99 -8.81 -15.26
C ALA A 51 2.93 -9.20 -16.75
N LEU A 52 3.49 -8.38 -17.64
CA LEU A 52 3.54 -8.69 -19.07
C LEU A 52 4.52 -9.84 -19.37
N ASP A 53 5.64 -9.94 -18.64
CA ASP A 53 6.56 -11.08 -18.74
C ASP A 53 5.83 -12.38 -18.39
N LEU A 54 5.17 -12.40 -17.22
CA LEU A 54 4.34 -13.49 -16.76
C LEU A 54 3.30 -13.90 -17.81
N LEU A 55 2.47 -12.96 -18.25
CA LEU A 55 1.36 -13.23 -19.17
C LEU A 55 1.85 -13.73 -20.52
N SER A 56 2.97 -13.20 -21.03
CA SER A 56 3.54 -13.62 -22.31
C SER A 56 4.10 -15.06 -22.31
N GLY A 57 4.52 -15.55 -21.14
CA GLY A 57 4.99 -16.92 -20.94
C GLY A 57 3.94 -17.86 -20.33
N PHE A 58 2.74 -17.36 -20.02
CA PHE A 58 1.75 -18.14 -19.28
C PHE A 58 1.22 -19.31 -20.10
N ARG A 59 1.52 -20.51 -19.64
CA ARG A 59 1.00 -21.77 -20.19
C ARG A 59 0.91 -22.83 -19.10
N VAL A 60 -0.19 -23.57 -19.09
CA VAL A 60 -0.38 -24.72 -18.20
C VAL A 60 0.20 -25.97 -18.88
N GLY A 61 1.32 -26.46 -18.34
CA GLY A 61 1.99 -27.68 -18.80
C GLY A 61 1.50 -28.96 -18.11
N PRO A 62 1.99 -30.14 -18.53
CA PRO A 62 1.66 -31.42 -17.89
C PRO A 62 2.01 -31.46 -16.40
N GLU A 63 3.17 -30.92 -16.01
CA GLU A 63 3.62 -30.87 -14.60
C GLU A 63 2.73 -29.97 -13.75
N ASP A 64 2.18 -28.89 -14.33
CA ASP A 64 1.26 -27.99 -13.64
C ASP A 64 -0.08 -28.68 -13.35
N VAL A 65 -0.58 -29.45 -14.33
CA VAL A 65 -1.79 -30.28 -14.17
C VAL A 65 -1.60 -31.30 -13.05
N ASP A 66 -0.44 -31.96 -13.00
CA ASP A 66 -0.12 -32.91 -11.94
C ASP A 66 -0.04 -32.23 -10.57
N ALA A 67 0.58 -31.05 -10.50
CA ALA A 67 0.64 -30.24 -9.28
C ALA A 67 -0.75 -29.81 -8.79
N PHE A 68 -1.61 -29.32 -9.69
CA PHE A 68 -2.99 -28.96 -9.35
C PHE A 68 -3.81 -30.17 -8.89
N ALA A 69 -3.67 -31.32 -9.58
CA ALA A 69 -4.36 -32.55 -9.21
C ALA A 69 -3.95 -33.01 -7.80
N ALA A 70 -2.66 -32.96 -7.49
CA ALA A 70 -2.12 -33.27 -6.18
C ALA A 70 -2.66 -32.31 -5.10
N ALA A 71 -2.62 -31.00 -5.34
CA ALA A 71 -3.09 -29.97 -4.41
C ALA A 71 -4.60 -30.05 -4.14
N LEU A 72 -5.39 -30.45 -5.14
CA LEU A 72 -6.85 -30.64 -5.02
C LEU A 72 -7.25 -32.01 -4.50
N HIS A 73 -6.30 -32.94 -4.34
CA HIS A 73 -6.56 -34.35 -4.06
C HIS A 73 -7.55 -34.97 -5.04
N ARG A 74 -7.36 -34.71 -6.34
CA ARG A 74 -8.22 -35.20 -7.42
C ARG A 74 -7.44 -36.04 -8.43
N PRO A 75 -8.11 -36.96 -9.14
CA PRO A 75 -7.50 -37.65 -10.28
C PRO A 75 -7.01 -36.65 -11.33
N ARG A 76 -5.81 -36.84 -11.86
CA ARG A 76 -5.22 -36.01 -12.93
C ARG A 76 -6.19 -35.72 -14.08
N ARG A 77 -6.97 -36.73 -14.51
CA ARG A 77 -7.97 -36.61 -15.57
C ARG A 77 -9.00 -35.50 -15.34
N ASP A 78 -9.28 -35.15 -14.08
CA ASP A 78 -10.26 -34.12 -13.76
C ASP A 78 -9.74 -32.71 -14.11
N LEU A 79 -8.40 -32.57 -14.19
CA LEU A 79 -7.65 -31.35 -14.44
C LEU A 79 -7.16 -31.26 -15.90
N GLU A 80 -7.30 -32.33 -16.70
CA GLU A 80 -6.93 -32.35 -18.12
C GLU A 80 -7.49 -31.18 -18.94
N PRO A 81 -8.70 -30.64 -18.69
CA PRO A 81 -9.18 -29.46 -19.41
C PRO A 81 -8.30 -28.21 -19.27
N LEU A 82 -7.46 -28.13 -18.22
CA LEU A 82 -6.52 -27.03 -18.04
C LEU A 82 -5.27 -27.18 -18.91
N LEU A 83 -4.95 -28.40 -19.36
CA LEU A 83 -3.72 -28.68 -20.10
C LEU A 83 -3.68 -27.87 -21.41
N GLY A 84 -2.58 -27.14 -21.60
CA GLY A 84 -2.39 -26.34 -22.82
C GLY A 84 -3.14 -25.01 -22.82
N LEU A 85 -3.83 -24.64 -21.72
CA LEU A 85 -4.28 -23.26 -21.56
C LEU A 85 -3.07 -22.34 -21.62
N GLU A 86 -3.13 -21.36 -22.49
CA GLU A 86 -2.17 -20.27 -22.64
C GLU A 86 -2.91 -18.94 -22.56
N PHE A 87 -2.23 -17.87 -22.18
CA PHE A 87 -2.85 -16.55 -22.16
C PHE A 87 -2.89 -15.98 -23.58
N THR A 88 -4.09 -15.78 -24.13
CA THR A 88 -4.31 -15.22 -25.48
C THR A 88 -5.07 -13.89 -25.43
N GLY A 89 -5.16 -13.29 -24.26
CA GLY A 89 -5.92 -12.08 -24.01
C GLY A 89 -5.26 -10.79 -24.50
N ARG A 90 -5.98 -9.70 -24.27
CA ARG A 90 -5.54 -8.32 -24.41
C ARG A 90 -5.34 -7.72 -23.03
N VAL A 91 -4.31 -6.89 -22.88
CA VAL A 91 -4.07 -6.10 -21.66
C VAL A 91 -4.03 -4.62 -22.02
N ARG A 92 -4.81 -3.83 -21.29
CA ARG A 92 -4.69 -2.36 -21.29
C ARG A 92 -4.24 -1.90 -19.92
N ALA A 93 -3.22 -1.06 -19.84
CA ALA A 93 -2.67 -0.68 -18.55
C ALA A 93 -2.15 0.75 -18.56
N VAL A 94 -2.05 1.33 -17.37
CA VAL A 94 -1.34 2.58 -17.16
C VAL A 94 0.17 2.29 -17.26
N PRO A 95 0.92 2.98 -18.13
CA PRO A 95 2.37 2.79 -18.26
C PRO A 95 3.10 3.03 -16.93
N GLU A 96 4.18 2.27 -16.68
CA GLU A 96 4.93 2.42 -15.43
C GLU A 96 5.50 3.83 -15.26
N GLY A 97 5.51 4.29 -14.01
CA GLY A 97 5.96 5.62 -13.62
C GLY A 97 4.86 6.68 -13.61
N ARG A 98 3.72 6.45 -14.27
CA ARG A 98 2.58 7.39 -14.18
C ARG A 98 2.01 7.41 -12.76
N THR A 99 1.62 8.60 -12.33
CA THR A 99 0.82 8.78 -11.12
C THR A 99 -0.60 8.26 -11.36
N VAL A 100 -1.24 7.73 -10.33
CA VAL A 100 -2.61 7.18 -10.36
C VAL A 100 -3.34 7.49 -9.07
N LEU A 101 -4.66 7.69 -9.17
CA LEU A 101 -5.55 8.04 -8.06
C LEU A 101 -6.39 6.83 -7.61
N ALA A 102 -7.06 6.99 -6.46
CA ALA A 102 -8.04 6.00 -6.00
C ALA A 102 -9.16 5.79 -7.03
N GLY A 103 -9.54 4.53 -7.24
CA GLY A 103 -10.59 4.09 -8.15
C GLY A 103 -10.15 3.95 -9.61
N GLU A 104 -9.00 4.51 -10.00
CA GLU A 104 -8.49 4.40 -11.36
C GLU A 104 -7.97 2.98 -11.66
N PRO A 105 -8.34 2.38 -12.80
CA PRO A 105 -7.77 1.11 -13.23
C PRO A 105 -6.28 1.26 -13.52
N LEU A 106 -5.45 0.48 -12.81
CA LEU A 106 -4.04 0.29 -13.13
C LEU A 106 -3.90 -0.58 -14.38
N LEU A 107 -4.75 -1.59 -14.51
CA LEU A 107 -4.71 -2.60 -15.56
C LEU A 107 -6.10 -3.19 -15.81
N GLU A 108 -6.42 -3.49 -17.06
CA GLU A 108 -7.56 -4.29 -17.48
C GLU A 108 -7.12 -5.45 -18.37
N VAL A 109 -7.55 -6.67 -18.01
CA VAL A 109 -7.35 -7.90 -18.77
C VAL A 109 -8.65 -8.27 -19.47
N THR A 110 -8.61 -8.46 -20.79
CA THR A 110 -9.71 -9.06 -21.55
C THR A 110 -9.23 -10.39 -22.15
N ALA A 111 -9.76 -11.53 -21.69
CA ALA A 111 -9.39 -12.86 -22.21
C ALA A 111 -10.58 -13.84 -22.08
N PRO A 112 -10.54 -15.03 -22.70
CA PRO A 112 -11.45 -16.12 -22.34
C PRO A 112 -11.52 -16.29 -20.81
N LEU A 113 -12.73 -16.40 -20.26
CA LEU A 113 -12.94 -16.34 -18.81
C LEU A 113 -12.00 -17.23 -17.97
N PRO A 114 -11.72 -18.51 -18.31
CA PRO A 114 -10.79 -19.33 -17.54
C PRO A 114 -9.36 -18.74 -17.50
N GLN A 115 -8.90 -18.13 -18.59
CA GLN A 115 -7.57 -17.51 -18.66
C GLN A 115 -7.53 -16.22 -17.83
N ALA A 116 -8.53 -15.36 -17.99
CA ALA A 116 -8.61 -14.08 -17.26
C ALA A 116 -8.72 -14.29 -15.74
N GLN A 117 -9.29 -15.42 -15.31
CA GLN A 117 -9.43 -15.84 -13.93
C GLN A 117 -8.11 -16.39 -13.36
N LEU A 118 -7.46 -17.35 -14.04
CA LEU A 118 -6.25 -18.00 -13.53
C LEU A 118 -5.06 -17.07 -13.27
N VAL A 119 -4.99 -15.94 -13.99
CA VAL A 119 -3.89 -14.98 -13.84
C VAL A 119 -4.11 -13.98 -12.69
N GLU A 120 -5.30 -13.98 -12.06
CA GLU A 120 -5.72 -12.98 -11.06
C GLU A 120 -4.71 -12.85 -9.91
N SER A 121 -4.40 -13.93 -9.19
CA SER A 121 -3.56 -13.90 -7.99
C SER A 121 -2.19 -13.29 -8.25
N TYR A 122 -1.52 -13.71 -9.33
CA TYR A 122 -0.15 -13.27 -9.63
C TYR A 122 -0.14 -11.82 -10.12
N VAL A 123 -1.02 -11.47 -11.07
CA VAL A 123 -1.12 -10.09 -11.58
C VAL A 123 -1.47 -9.12 -10.46
N LEU A 124 -2.42 -9.48 -9.59
CA LEU A 124 -2.79 -8.67 -8.43
C LEU A 124 -1.61 -8.49 -7.47
N ASN A 125 -0.88 -9.56 -7.16
CA ASN A 125 0.28 -9.51 -6.28
C ASN A 125 1.37 -8.55 -6.81
N LEU A 126 1.76 -8.70 -8.07
CA LEU A 126 2.81 -7.90 -8.70
C LEU A 126 2.48 -6.41 -8.71
N LEU A 127 1.31 -6.04 -9.24
CA LEU A 127 0.95 -4.63 -9.38
C LEU A 127 0.75 -3.97 -8.01
N SER A 128 0.13 -4.67 -7.06
CA SER A 128 -0.17 -4.10 -5.75
C SER A 128 1.10 -3.85 -4.94
N HIS A 129 2.01 -4.84 -4.90
CA HIS A 129 3.30 -4.69 -4.20
C HIS A 129 4.16 -3.60 -4.85
N GLN A 130 4.36 -3.67 -6.16
CA GLN A 130 5.28 -2.75 -6.83
C GLN A 130 4.74 -1.31 -6.85
N THR A 131 3.42 -1.11 -7.00
CA THR A 131 2.79 0.20 -6.87
C THR A 131 2.97 0.77 -5.45
N ALA A 132 2.83 -0.06 -4.41
CA ALA A 132 3.03 0.39 -3.02
C ALA A 132 4.46 0.87 -2.77
N VAL A 133 5.46 0.07 -3.18
CA VAL A 133 6.88 0.38 -2.98
C VAL A 133 7.34 1.55 -3.85
N ALA A 134 6.92 1.63 -5.13
CA ALA A 134 7.24 2.77 -6.00
C ALA A 134 6.72 4.09 -5.42
N SER A 135 5.48 4.10 -4.94
CA SER A 135 4.87 5.28 -4.32
C SER A 135 5.63 5.72 -3.06
N LYS A 136 6.08 4.76 -2.23
CA LYS A 136 6.92 5.02 -1.05
C LYS A 136 8.28 5.61 -1.43
N ALA A 137 8.94 5.02 -2.43
CA ALA A 137 10.24 5.48 -2.91
C ALA A 137 10.16 6.93 -3.45
N VAL A 138 9.13 7.24 -4.24
CA VAL A 138 8.89 8.60 -4.74
C VAL A 138 8.68 9.59 -3.60
N ARG A 139 7.94 9.22 -2.55
CA ARG A 139 7.80 10.09 -1.36
C ARG A 139 9.13 10.37 -0.68
N CYS A 140 10.06 9.42 -0.63
CA CYS A 140 11.41 9.65 -0.11
C CYS A 140 12.21 10.63 -0.99
N VAL A 141 12.08 10.54 -2.31
CA VAL A 141 12.72 11.49 -3.24
C VAL A 141 12.15 12.90 -3.06
N LEU A 142 10.83 13.04 -2.91
CA LEU A 142 10.19 14.32 -2.62
C LEU A 142 10.67 14.91 -1.28
N ALA A 143 10.74 14.08 -0.23
CA ALA A 143 11.19 14.48 1.09
C ALA A 143 12.65 14.98 1.10
N ALA A 144 13.51 14.39 0.26
CA ALA A 144 14.92 14.73 0.18
C ALA A 144 15.19 16.11 -0.45
N ALA A 145 14.18 16.76 -1.05
CA ALA A 145 14.26 18.12 -1.60
C ALA A 145 15.49 18.33 -2.52
N GLY A 146 15.70 17.40 -3.45
CA GLY A 146 16.79 17.45 -4.45
C GLY A 146 18.09 16.79 -4.01
N ARG A 147 18.21 16.38 -2.73
CA ARG A 147 19.36 15.60 -2.25
C ARG A 147 19.27 14.14 -2.73
N PRO A 148 20.38 13.50 -3.11
CA PRO A 148 20.39 12.09 -3.49
C PRO A 148 19.80 11.15 -2.42
N VAL A 149 19.01 10.18 -2.88
CA VAL A 149 18.50 9.06 -2.07
C VAL A 149 19.04 7.75 -2.64
N VAL A 150 19.52 6.84 -1.79
CA VAL A 150 20.06 5.53 -2.21
C VAL A 150 19.37 4.37 -1.49
N ASP A 151 19.25 3.24 -2.18
CA ASP A 151 18.58 2.03 -1.68
C ASP A 151 19.53 1.07 -0.95
N PHE A 152 19.32 0.92 0.37
CA PHE A 152 19.96 -0.06 1.25
C PHE A 152 18.96 -1.10 1.80
N SER A 153 17.87 -1.39 1.08
CA SER A 153 16.75 -2.17 1.62
C SER A 153 16.90 -3.70 1.55
N LEU A 154 17.76 -4.23 0.68
CA LEU A 154 17.85 -5.67 0.34
C LEU A 154 17.84 -6.60 1.56
N ARG A 155 18.59 -6.28 2.62
CA ARG A 155 18.71 -7.18 3.79
C ARG A 155 17.47 -7.27 4.67
N ARG A 156 16.43 -6.47 4.39
CA ARG A 156 15.17 -6.41 5.17
C ARG A 156 13.92 -6.54 4.32
N THR A 157 14.03 -6.53 3.00
CA THR A 157 12.91 -6.85 2.11
C THR A 157 12.45 -8.29 2.32
N HIS A 158 11.17 -8.57 2.04
CA HIS A 158 10.57 -9.89 2.23
C HIS A 158 11.01 -10.89 1.14
N GLY A 159 12.29 -11.25 1.16
CA GLY A 159 12.93 -12.17 0.23
C GLY A 159 13.78 -11.48 -0.85
N PRO A 160 14.68 -12.22 -1.53
CA PRO A 160 15.60 -11.66 -2.52
C PRO A 160 14.89 -11.00 -3.71
N GLN A 161 13.78 -11.57 -4.17
CA GLN A 161 13.02 -11.02 -5.30
C GLN A 161 12.40 -9.67 -4.95
N ALA A 162 11.85 -9.52 -3.74
CA ALA A 162 11.35 -8.24 -3.25
C ALA A 162 12.48 -7.20 -3.15
N GLY A 163 13.69 -7.61 -2.75
CA GLY A 163 14.87 -6.74 -2.73
C GLY A 163 15.36 -6.33 -4.11
N PHE A 164 15.29 -7.21 -5.11
CA PHE A 164 15.56 -6.86 -6.50
C PHE A 164 14.52 -5.86 -7.04
N GLN A 165 13.24 -6.11 -6.77
CA GLN A 165 12.15 -5.21 -7.14
C GLN A 165 12.28 -3.84 -6.45
N ALA A 166 12.60 -3.79 -5.16
CA ALA A 166 12.78 -2.53 -4.43
C ALA A 166 13.88 -1.66 -5.07
N ALA A 167 15.02 -2.25 -5.45
CA ALA A 167 16.08 -1.55 -6.17
C ALA A 167 15.62 -1.00 -7.53
N ARG A 168 14.92 -1.81 -8.33
CA ARG A 168 14.32 -1.41 -9.61
C ARG A 168 13.35 -0.24 -9.44
N LEU A 169 12.47 -0.32 -8.46
CA LEU A 169 11.44 0.68 -8.18
C LEU A 169 12.03 1.97 -7.59
N GLY A 170 13.11 1.86 -6.80
CA GLY A 170 13.92 3.01 -6.38
C GLY A 170 14.51 3.75 -7.57
N ALA A 171 15.11 3.03 -8.53
CA ALA A 171 15.64 3.64 -9.75
C ALA A 171 14.55 4.31 -10.60
N LEU A 172 13.37 3.68 -10.74
CA LEU A 172 12.19 4.28 -11.38
C LEU A 172 11.75 5.56 -10.67
N ALA A 173 11.70 5.55 -9.34
CA ALA A 173 11.32 6.70 -8.51
C ALA A 173 12.34 7.84 -8.54
N GLY A 174 13.59 7.56 -8.91
CA GLY A 174 14.67 8.54 -9.02
C GLY A 174 15.78 8.43 -7.97
N PHE A 175 15.90 7.28 -7.28
CA PHE A 175 17.05 7.01 -6.42
C PHE A 175 18.35 7.08 -7.24
N ALA A 176 19.40 7.58 -6.59
CA ALA A 176 20.71 7.77 -7.19
C ALA A 176 21.51 6.47 -7.32
N GLY A 177 21.16 5.43 -6.57
CA GLY A 177 21.81 4.13 -6.65
C GLY A 177 21.25 3.10 -5.66
N THR A 178 21.81 1.89 -5.70
CA THR A 178 21.41 0.76 -4.85
C THR A 178 22.64 -0.01 -4.36
N SER A 179 22.54 -0.57 -3.15
CA SER A 179 23.48 -1.57 -2.63
C SER A 179 23.26 -2.98 -3.18
N ASN A 180 22.15 -3.22 -3.89
CA ASN A 180 21.83 -4.52 -4.44
C ASN A 180 22.65 -4.78 -5.71
N VAL A 181 23.76 -5.49 -5.56
CA VAL A 181 24.71 -5.80 -6.66
C VAL A 181 24.02 -6.52 -7.83
N ALA A 182 23.10 -7.45 -7.54
CA ALA A 182 22.38 -8.18 -8.58
C ALA A 182 21.50 -7.24 -9.41
N ALA A 183 20.74 -6.35 -8.75
CA ALA A 183 19.92 -5.36 -9.44
C ALA A 183 20.76 -4.31 -10.18
N ALA A 184 21.83 -3.81 -9.55
CA ALA A 184 22.76 -2.87 -10.17
C ALA A 184 23.33 -3.42 -11.49
N THR A 185 23.78 -4.68 -11.46
CA THR A 185 24.36 -5.35 -12.63
C THR A 185 23.32 -5.63 -13.71
N ALA A 186 22.18 -6.22 -13.33
CA ALA A 186 21.15 -6.64 -14.28
C ALA A 186 20.41 -5.46 -14.94
N LEU A 187 20.32 -4.31 -14.26
CA LEU A 187 19.50 -3.17 -14.69
C LEU A 187 20.32 -1.91 -15.01
N GLY A 188 21.64 -1.95 -14.87
CA GLY A 188 22.51 -0.79 -15.09
C GLY A 188 22.28 0.35 -14.09
N ILE A 189 21.84 0.03 -12.87
CA ILE A 189 21.65 1.01 -11.79
C ILE A 189 23.02 1.27 -11.14
N PRO A 190 23.38 2.53 -10.80
CA PRO A 190 24.61 2.81 -10.07
C PRO A 190 24.68 2.01 -8.76
N ALA A 191 25.73 1.19 -8.63
CA ALA A 191 26.02 0.48 -7.39
C ALA A 191 26.58 1.47 -6.37
N VAL A 192 26.01 1.48 -5.16
CA VAL A 192 26.45 2.33 -4.05
C VAL A 192 26.70 1.46 -2.82
N GLY A 193 27.85 1.65 -2.19
CA GLY A 193 28.25 0.94 -0.99
C GLY A 193 29.24 1.73 -0.16
N THR A 194 29.32 1.37 1.12
CA THR A 194 30.24 1.96 2.10
C THR A 194 30.94 0.82 2.84
N MET A 195 31.28 1.02 4.12
CA MET A 195 31.59 -0.04 5.09
C MET A 195 30.40 -0.32 6.03
N ALA A 196 30.51 -1.39 6.82
CA ALA A 196 29.56 -1.76 7.88
C ALA A 196 30.30 -1.85 9.23
N HIS A 197 29.57 -1.80 10.36
CA HIS A 197 30.16 -1.89 11.69
C HIS A 197 31.05 -3.13 11.88
N SER A 198 30.64 -4.28 11.35
CA SER A 198 31.42 -5.52 11.42
C SER A 198 32.81 -5.41 10.77
N TYR A 199 32.99 -4.50 9.79
CA TYR A 199 34.31 -4.24 9.22
C TYR A 199 35.18 -3.46 10.21
N VAL A 200 34.62 -2.45 10.88
CA VAL A 200 35.32 -1.64 11.88
C VAL A 200 35.69 -2.48 13.11
N GLU A 201 34.74 -3.27 13.61
CA GLU A 201 34.91 -4.17 14.77
C GLU A 201 35.98 -5.26 14.56
N ALA A 202 36.34 -5.55 13.31
CA ALA A 202 37.38 -6.53 12.98
C ALA A 202 38.81 -6.00 13.18
N PHE A 203 38.98 -4.70 13.47
CA PHE A 203 40.28 -4.07 13.69
C PHE A 203 40.46 -3.65 15.16
N PRO A 204 41.70 -3.51 15.64
CA PRO A 204 41.98 -3.02 17.00
C PRO A 204 41.51 -1.58 17.25
N SER A 205 41.35 -0.77 16.20
CA SER A 205 40.91 0.63 16.29
C SER A 205 40.15 1.07 15.03
N GLU A 206 39.29 2.10 15.17
CA GLU A 206 38.59 2.72 14.03
C GLU A 206 39.58 3.31 13.01
N GLU A 207 40.70 3.86 13.48
CA GLU A 207 41.73 4.43 12.60
C GLU A 207 42.38 3.36 11.72
N ASP A 208 42.71 2.19 12.30
CA ASP A 208 43.26 1.05 11.55
C ASP A 208 42.28 0.58 10.46
N ALA A 209 40.98 0.49 10.80
CA ALA A 209 39.93 0.11 9.86
C ALA A 209 39.80 1.14 8.72
N PHE A 210 39.73 2.44 9.02
CA PHE A 210 39.57 3.48 8.00
C PHE A 210 40.79 3.57 7.09
N ARG A 211 42.01 3.48 7.64
CA ARG A 211 43.23 3.46 6.82
C ARG A 211 43.29 2.19 5.96
N ALA A 212 42.89 1.04 6.49
CA ALA A 212 42.82 -0.20 5.72
C ALA A 212 41.81 -0.13 4.57
N PHE A 213 40.63 0.45 4.81
CA PHE A 213 39.62 0.64 3.79
C PHE A 213 40.09 1.60 2.70
N ALA A 214 40.70 2.72 3.06
CA ALA A 214 41.22 3.70 2.10
C ALA A 214 42.37 3.15 1.23
N ARG A 215 43.23 2.27 1.77
CA ARG A 215 44.30 1.62 0.98
C ARG A 215 43.78 0.73 -0.14
N THR A 216 42.60 0.11 0.02
CA THR A 216 42.06 -0.87 -0.92
C THR A 216 41.06 -0.29 -1.92
N HIS A 217 40.62 0.96 -1.71
CA HIS A 217 39.60 1.63 -2.54
C HIS A 217 40.17 2.93 -3.13
N PRO A 218 40.65 2.93 -4.39
CA PRO A 218 41.30 4.08 -5.03
C PRO A 218 40.33 5.18 -5.51
N GLY A 219 39.23 5.42 -4.79
CA GLY A 219 38.19 6.40 -5.12
C GLY A 219 37.66 7.12 -3.90
N PRO A 220 36.62 7.95 -4.02
CA PRO A 220 36.01 8.58 -2.85
C PRO A 220 35.54 7.49 -1.87
N VAL A 221 36.00 7.56 -0.63
CA VAL A 221 35.61 6.63 0.43
C VAL A 221 34.49 7.22 1.27
N THR A 222 33.59 6.36 1.77
CA THR A 222 32.59 6.73 2.77
C THR A 222 32.85 5.95 4.06
N LEU A 223 33.27 6.65 5.10
CA LEU A 223 33.68 6.07 6.40
C LEU A 223 32.50 6.06 7.38
N LEU A 224 32.24 4.94 8.04
CA LEU A 224 31.19 4.80 9.05
C LEU A 224 31.73 5.19 10.42
N VAL A 225 31.21 6.28 10.99
CA VAL A 225 31.88 6.98 12.11
C VAL A 225 31.22 6.80 13.47
N ASP A 226 30.13 6.03 13.57
CA ASP A 226 29.35 5.86 14.79
C ASP A 226 29.40 4.43 15.35
N THR A 227 30.55 3.76 15.24
CA THR A 227 30.71 2.41 15.80
C THR A 227 30.85 2.42 17.32
N TYR A 228 31.61 3.38 17.89
CA TYR A 228 31.84 3.48 19.33
C TYR A 228 31.43 4.84 19.90
N ASP A 229 31.98 5.92 19.35
CA ASP A 229 31.63 7.31 19.70
C ASP A 229 31.64 8.14 18.41
N THR A 230 30.51 8.79 18.10
CA THR A 230 30.35 9.45 16.80
C THR A 230 31.30 10.62 16.61
N GLU A 231 31.54 11.44 17.63
CA GLU A 231 32.39 12.62 17.47
C GLU A 231 33.85 12.24 17.37
N GLU A 232 34.32 11.29 18.19
CA GLU A 232 35.68 10.78 18.07
C GLU A 232 35.86 10.03 16.74
N GLY A 233 34.89 9.23 16.31
CA GLY A 233 34.91 8.57 15.00
C GLY A 233 35.02 9.57 13.84
N VAL A 234 34.33 10.72 13.92
CA VAL A 234 34.47 11.83 12.95
C VAL A 234 35.87 12.44 13.00
N ARG A 235 36.45 12.67 14.19
CA ARG A 235 37.82 13.18 14.33
C ARG A 235 38.85 12.20 13.75
N VAL A 236 38.67 10.90 13.99
CA VAL A 236 39.50 9.83 13.41
C VAL A 236 39.37 9.82 11.89
N ALA A 237 38.15 9.83 11.37
CA ALA A 237 37.90 9.89 9.93
C ALA A 237 38.52 11.14 9.30
N ALA A 238 38.42 12.30 9.94
CA ALA A 238 39.04 13.54 9.47
C ALA A 238 40.58 13.45 9.41
N ARG A 239 41.24 12.83 10.41
CA ARG A 239 42.69 12.55 10.34
C ARG A 239 43.03 11.68 9.14
N VAL A 240 42.32 10.58 8.94
CA VAL A 240 42.56 9.66 7.81
C VAL A 240 42.32 10.37 6.48
N LEU A 241 41.21 11.09 6.31
CA LEU A 241 40.86 11.76 5.07
C LEU A 241 41.84 12.89 4.67
N ARG A 242 42.51 13.52 5.64
CA ARG A 242 43.58 14.51 5.37
C ARG A 242 44.86 13.87 4.82
N ASP A 243 45.15 12.64 5.24
CA ASP A 243 46.35 11.90 4.81
C ASP A 243 46.18 11.29 3.41
N LEU A 244 44.96 11.30 2.86
CA LEU A 244 44.66 10.76 1.53
C LEU A 244 44.81 11.83 0.45
N ASP A 245 45.34 11.43 -0.70
CA ASP A 245 45.16 12.18 -1.95
C ASP A 245 43.70 12.04 -2.42
N ARG A 246 42.84 12.85 -1.80
CA ARG A 246 41.38 12.74 -1.93
C ARG A 246 40.89 13.30 -3.27
N GLY A 247 40.24 12.45 -4.06
CA GLY A 247 39.32 12.90 -5.10
C GLY A 247 38.02 13.47 -4.49
N PRO A 248 37.23 14.22 -5.27
CA PRO A 248 35.93 14.73 -4.79
C PRO A 248 34.97 13.58 -4.46
N GLY A 249 34.15 13.77 -3.43
CA GLY A 249 33.05 12.86 -3.10
C GLY A 249 33.28 11.93 -1.91
N CYS A 250 34.43 12.05 -1.21
CA CYS A 250 34.60 11.40 0.10
C CYS A 250 33.49 11.82 1.08
N ALA A 251 33.13 10.93 1.98
CA ALA A 251 32.05 11.17 2.92
C ALA A 251 32.28 10.48 4.27
N VAL A 252 31.53 10.91 5.27
CA VAL A 252 31.28 10.17 6.50
C VAL A 252 29.81 9.72 6.54
N ARG A 253 29.53 8.59 7.18
CA ARG A 253 28.17 8.04 7.33
C ARG A 253 27.77 7.98 8.80
N LEU A 254 26.60 8.54 9.10
CA LEU A 254 25.90 8.45 10.38
C LEU A 254 24.74 7.44 10.23
N ASP A 255 24.66 6.43 11.10
CA ASP A 255 23.66 5.35 11.02
C ASP A 255 22.77 5.23 12.27
N SER A 256 23.03 6.04 13.30
CA SER A 256 22.32 5.99 14.59
C SER A 256 22.30 7.34 15.32
N GLY A 257 21.55 7.40 16.44
CA GLY A 257 21.41 8.60 17.26
C GLY A 257 20.48 9.67 16.69
N ASP A 258 20.56 10.89 17.24
CA ASP A 258 19.88 12.05 16.66
C ASP A 258 20.67 12.55 15.44
N LEU A 259 20.26 12.08 14.27
CA LEU A 259 20.94 12.37 13.01
C LEU A 259 20.96 13.87 12.67
N GLY A 260 20.00 14.67 13.14
CA GLY A 260 19.96 16.10 12.88
C GLY A 260 21.07 16.81 13.65
N ASP A 261 21.09 16.59 14.95
CA ASP A 261 22.10 17.12 15.87
C ASP A 261 23.52 16.61 15.53
N LEU A 262 23.64 15.32 15.26
CA LEU A 262 24.91 14.69 14.90
C LEU A 262 25.44 15.21 13.55
N ALA A 263 24.58 15.47 12.57
CA ALA A 263 25.01 16.06 11.31
C ALA A 263 25.61 17.46 11.52
N VAL A 264 24.98 18.31 12.35
CA VAL A 264 25.50 19.65 12.67
C VAL A 264 26.87 19.58 13.34
N ARG A 265 27.02 18.72 14.36
CA ARG A 265 28.31 18.53 15.05
C ARG A 265 29.38 17.94 14.13
N THR A 266 29.00 16.96 13.30
CA THR A 266 29.88 16.35 12.29
C THR A 266 30.39 17.38 11.30
N ARG A 267 29.50 18.25 10.80
CA ARG A 267 29.87 19.32 9.86
C ARG A 267 30.88 20.28 10.49
N ALA A 268 30.64 20.73 11.72
CA ALA A 268 31.57 21.60 12.44
C ALA A 268 32.96 20.96 12.61
N LEU A 269 33.02 19.69 13.03
CA LEU A 269 34.29 18.96 13.20
C LEU A 269 35.06 18.78 11.89
N LEU A 270 34.35 18.50 10.78
CA LEU A 270 34.98 18.40 9.47
C LEU A 270 35.50 19.77 8.97
N ASP A 271 34.76 20.85 9.21
CA ASP A 271 35.15 22.20 8.81
C ASP A 271 36.36 22.70 9.61
N GLU A 272 36.38 22.46 10.93
CA GLU A 272 37.54 22.72 11.80
C GLU A 272 38.78 21.95 11.36
N ALA A 273 38.59 20.74 10.81
CA ALA A 273 39.67 19.94 10.26
C ALA A 273 40.12 20.37 8.84
N GLY A 274 39.47 21.38 8.23
CA GLY A 274 39.77 21.84 6.87
C GLY A 274 39.21 20.94 5.76
N LEU A 275 38.10 20.25 6.03
CA LEU A 275 37.44 19.30 5.13
C LEU A 275 36.00 19.72 4.73
N PRO A 276 35.77 20.97 4.26
CA PRO A 276 34.42 21.46 3.96
C PRO A 276 33.72 20.73 2.80
N ASP A 277 34.50 20.04 1.96
CA ASP A 277 34.08 19.29 0.79
C ASP A 277 33.70 17.82 1.07
N VAL A 278 34.03 17.31 2.27
CA VAL A 278 33.67 15.95 2.70
C VAL A 278 32.18 15.91 3.02
N ARG A 279 31.45 14.98 2.40
CA ARG A 279 29.98 14.88 2.50
C ARG A 279 29.53 14.13 3.75
N ILE A 280 28.27 14.33 4.13
CA ILE A 280 27.59 13.62 5.21
C ILE A 280 26.46 12.76 4.62
N VAL A 281 26.55 11.45 4.82
CA VAL A 281 25.52 10.48 4.46
C VAL A 281 24.77 10.07 5.73
N ALA A 282 23.45 10.13 5.72
CA ALA A 282 22.64 9.63 6.82
C ALA A 282 21.92 8.33 6.43
N SER A 283 22.01 7.32 7.28
CA SER A 283 21.24 6.07 7.25
C SER A 283 20.61 5.82 8.63
N GLY A 284 20.11 4.61 8.89
CA GLY A 284 19.51 4.30 10.20
C GLY A 284 17.99 4.46 10.24
N GLY A 285 17.26 3.52 9.65
CA GLY A 285 15.80 3.45 9.82
C GLY A 285 14.99 4.59 9.17
N LEU A 286 15.60 5.35 8.27
CA LEU A 286 14.97 6.48 7.57
C LEU A 286 13.77 6.06 6.69
N ASP A 287 12.75 6.91 6.70
CA ASP A 287 11.64 6.97 5.73
C ASP A 287 11.43 8.42 5.28
N GLU A 288 10.43 8.68 4.44
CA GLU A 288 10.11 10.02 3.95
C GLU A 288 9.80 11.02 5.08
N TYR A 289 9.25 10.59 6.21
CA TYR A 289 8.90 11.49 7.31
C TYR A 289 10.14 11.93 8.09
N ALA A 290 11.06 10.98 8.32
CA ALA A 290 12.35 11.27 8.94
C ALA A 290 13.22 12.13 8.01
N VAL A 291 13.27 11.80 6.72
CA VAL A 291 14.00 12.59 5.71
C VAL A 291 13.43 14.00 5.62
N ASP A 292 12.10 14.18 5.53
CA ASP A 292 11.45 15.49 5.51
C ASP A 292 11.77 16.30 6.78
N GLY A 293 11.77 15.65 7.95
CA GLY A 293 12.15 16.29 9.21
C GLY A 293 13.59 16.83 9.20
N LEU A 294 14.54 15.99 8.77
CA LEU A 294 15.96 16.36 8.66
C LEU A 294 16.21 17.46 7.62
N VAL A 295 15.49 17.41 6.50
CA VAL A 295 15.56 18.45 5.46
C VAL A 295 15.03 19.78 5.99
N ARG A 296 13.88 19.77 6.68
CA ARG A 296 13.23 20.97 7.22
C ARG A 296 13.97 21.59 8.39
N SER A 297 14.69 20.80 9.18
CA SER A 297 15.54 21.32 10.26
C SER A 297 16.81 22.00 9.74
N GLY A 298 17.14 21.83 8.46
CA GLY A 298 18.37 22.36 7.88
C GLY A 298 19.61 21.54 8.24
N ALA A 299 19.44 20.28 8.67
CA ALA A 299 20.56 19.39 8.97
C ALA A 299 21.51 19.29 7.75
N PRO A 300 22.84 19.45 7.93
CA PRO A 300 23.80 19.44 6.83
C PRO A 300 24.07 18.00 6.36
N ILE A 301 23.07 17.37 5.74
CA ILE A 301 23.14 16.02 5.19
C ILE A 301 23.08 16.12 3.66
N ASP A 302 24.04 15.48 3.00
CA ASP A 302 24.21 15.52 1.55
C ASP A 302 23.52 14.35 0.85
N THR A 303 23.31 13.22 1.52
CA THR A 303 22.69 12.03 0.93
C THR A 303 21.95 11.22 1.98
N TYR A 304 20.78 10.71 1.62
CA TYR A 304 19.97 9.84 2.48
C TYR A 304 19.99 8.40 1.96
N ALA A 305 20.41 7.48 2.81
CA ALA A 305 20.37 6.05 2.55
C ALA A 305 19.17 5.43 3.28
N VAL A 306 18.18 5.00 2.49
CA VAL A 306 16.91 4.43 3.00
C VAL A 306 16.90 2.93 2.81
N GLY A 307 16.33 2.21 3.79
CA GLY A 307 16.40 0.75 3.84
C GLY A 307 15.05 0.11 4.12
N THR A 308 14.94 -0.50 5.31
CA THR A 308 13.79 -1.30 5.78
C THR A 308 12.44 -0.67 5.41
N ARG A 309 12.19 0.57 5.85
CA ARG A 309 10.87 1.21 5.76
C ARG A 309 10.42 1.46 4.32
N VAL A 310 11.37 1.62 3.39
CA VAL A 310 11.07 1.76 1.96
C VAL A 310 10.86 0.39 1.32
N GLY A 311 11.80 -0.54 1.53
CA GLY A 311 11.74 -1.86 0.89
C GLY A 311 10.54 -2.71 1.29
N VAL A 312 9.95 -2.48 2.47
CA VAL A 312 8.72 -3.15 2.91
C VAL A 312 7.48 -2.25 2.88
N SER A 313 7.60 -1.01 2.38
CA SER A 313 6.52 -0.01 2.37
C SER A 313 5.85 0.12 3.74
N ALA A 314 6.63 0.40 4.79
CA ALA A 314 6.18 0.22 6.18
C ALA A 314 4.95 1.04 6.61
N ASP A 315 4.70 2.20 5.98
CA ASP A 315 3.49 3.02 6.24
C ASP A 315 2.22 2.42 5.62
N ALA A 316 2.37 1.63 4.56
CA ALA A 316 1.30 0.99 3.81
C ALA A 316 1.85 -0.29 3.17
N PRO A 317 2.00 -1.39 3.94
CA PRO A 317 2.62 -2.63 3.44
C PRO A 317 1.71 -3.40 2.47
N TYR A 318 0.50 -2.91 2.24
CA TYR A 318 -0.46 -3.39 1.26
C TYR A 318 -1.28 -2.21 0.71
N LEU A 319 -2.00 -2.44 -0.37
CA LEU A 319 -3.02 -1.53 -0.93
C LEU A 319 -4.39 -2.23 -0.87
N ASP A 320 -5.49 -1.48 -0.72
CA ASP A 320 -6.86 -2.01 -0.91
C ASP A 320 -7.13 -2.18 -2.42
N SER A 321 -6.31 -3.01 -3.06
CA SER A 321 -6.36 -3.36 -4.47
C SER A 321 -7.40 -4.43 -4.73
N ALA A 322 -8.04 -4.37 -5.89
CA ALA A 322 -8.98 -5.40 -6.31
C ALA A 322 -8.87 -5.68 -7.80
N TYR A 323 -8.89 -6.97 -8.15
CA TYR A 323 -9.12 -7.48 -9.50
C TYR A 323 -10.58 -7.91 -9.61
N LYS A 324 -11.37 -7.30 -10.49
CA LYS A 324 -12.82 -7.53 -10.56
C LYS A 324 -13.31 -7.60 -11.99
N MET A 325 -14.13 -8.60 -12.28
CA MET A 325 -14.85 -8.70 -13.55
C MET A 325 -15.82 -7.52 -13.67
N VAL A 326 -15.72 -6.81 -14.80
CA VAL A 326 -16.55 -5.64 -15.13
C VAL A 326 -17.41 -5.90 -16.37
N GLU A 327 -17.05 -6.89 -17.18
CA GLU A 327 -17.82 -7.33 -18.35
C GLU A 327 -17.61 -8.83 -18.60
N TYR A 328 -18.65 -9.52 -19.02
CA TYR A 328 -18.58 -10.91 -19.48
C TYR A 328 -19.47 -11.09 -20.70
N ASP A 329 -18.90 -11.61 -21.79
CA ASP A 329 -19.61 -11.85 -23.06
C ASP A 329 -20.35 -10.61 -23.57
N GLY A 330 -19.67 -9.46 -23.55
CA GLY A 330 -20.24 -8.15 -23.93
C GLY A 330 -21.30 -7.61 -22.96
N ARG A 331 -21.64 -8.34 -21.89
CA ARG A 331 -22.59 -7.91 -20.87
C ARG A 331 -21.86 -7.25 -19.69
N PRO A 332 -22.14 -5.97 -19.40
CA PRO A 332 -21.58 -5.31 -18.22
C PRO A 332 -22.04 -6.01 -16.93
N VAL A 333 -21.12 -6.24 -16.01
CA VAL A 333 -21.38 -6.88 -14.72
C VAL A 333 -20.83 -6.02 -13.58
N MET A 334 -21.45 -6.15 -12.42
CA MET A 334 -20.94 -5.53 -11.19
C MET A 334 -21.33 -6.37 -9.98
N LYS A 335 -20.54 -6.24 -8.92
CA LYS A 335 -20.87 -6.75 -7.60
C LYS A 335 -21.59 -5.66 -6.81
N LEU A 336 -22.74 -6.00 -6.20
CA LEU A 336 -23.37 -5.17 -5.17
C LEU A 336 -22.82 -5.59 -3.81
N SER A 337 -22.45 -4.63 -2.98
CA SER A 337 -22.23 -4.85 -1.55
C SER A 337 -22.57 -3.58 -0.78
N SER A 338 -22.84 -3.72 0.52
CA SER A 338 -23.21 -2.59 1.40
C SER A 338 -22.12 -1.52 1.51
N ALA A 339 -20.86 -1.86 1.25
CA ALA A 339 -19.72 -0.96 1.43
C ALA A 339 -18.88 -0.72 0.16
N LYS A 340 -18.89 -1.62 -0.82
CA LYS A 340 -17.97 -1.58 -1.98
C LYS A 340 -18.71 -1.87 -3.28
N VAL A 341 -18.82 -0.86 -4.14
CA VAL A 341 -19.44 -0.97 -5.47
C VAL A 341 -18.33 -0.95 -6.52
N THR A 342 -18.33 -1.91 -7.43
CA THR A 342 -17.44 -1.90 -8.60
C THR A 342 -18.20 -1.32 -9.79
N ALA A 343 -17.65 -0.34 -10.49
CA ALA A 343 -18.25 0.19 -11.70
C ALA A 343 -18.20 -0.87 -12.83
N PRO A 344 -19.32 -1.14 -13.53
CA PRO A 344 -19.37 -2.08 -14.65
C PRO A 344 -18.72 -1.52 -15.91
N GLY A 345 -18.39 -2.42 -16.83
CA GLY A 345 -17.83 -2.12 -18.15
C GLY A 345 -16.30 -1.89 -18.16
N PRO A 346 -15.64 -2.11 -19.30
CA PRO A 346 -14.25 -1.73 -19.51
C PRO A 346 -14.08 -0.20 -19.45
N LYS A 347 -12.99 0.28 -18.86
CA LYS A 347 -12.80 1.71 -18.54
C LYS A 347 -11.62 2.35 -19.25
N GLN A 348 -11.61 3.67 -19.32
CA GLN A 348 -10.46 4.51 -19.66
C GLN A 348 -10.37 5.60 -18.59
N VAL A 349 -9.16 6.07 -18.30
CA VAL A 349 -8.95 7.25 -17.46
C VAL A 349 -8.44 8.36 -18.36
N PHE A 350 -9.09 9.51 -18.31
CA PHE A 350 -8.65 10.71 -18.99
C PHE A 350 -8.03 11.66 -17.98
N ARG A 351 -6.70 11.80 -18.04
CA ARG A 351 -5.97 12.76 -17.21
C ARG A 351 -6.16 14.16 -17.72
N ARG A 352 -6.57 15.06 -16.81
CA ARG A 352 -6.73 16.50 -17.08
C ARG A 352 -5.73 17.30 -16.25
N PRO A 353 -5.47 18.57 -16.59
CA PRO A 353 -4.58 19.43 -15.81
C PRO A 353 -4.94 19.43 -14.31
N GLY A 354 -3.92 19.36 -13.45
CA GLY A 354 -4.09 19.28 -12.00
C GLY A 354 -4.65 17.95 -11.48
N HIS A 355 -4.55 16.88 -12.28
CA HIS A 355 -5.07 15.54 -11.96
C HIS A 355 -6.58 15.53 -11.67
N ALA A 356 -7.33 16.37 -12.38
CA ALA A 356 -8.78 16.37 -12.41
C ALA A 356 -9.29 15.21 -13.30
N ASP A 357 -8.84 13.99 -12.99
CA ASP A 357 -8.97 12.82 -13.83
C ASP A 357 -10.44 12.36 -13.95
N VAL A 358 -10.81 11.83 -15.10
CA VAL A 358 -12.16 11.34 -15.39
C VAL A 358 -12.08 9.85 -15.74
N ILE A 359 -12.72 9.00 -14.93
CA ILE A 359 -12.91 7.59 -15.21
C ILE A 359 -14.15 7.45 -16.10
N ALA A 360 -13.96 6.95 -17.31
CA ALA A 360 -14.99 6.82 -18.34
C ALA A 360 -15.03 5.38 -18.86
N LEU A 361 -16.04 5.05 -19.67
CA LEU A 361 -16.04 3.81 -20.44
C LEU A 361 -14.94 3.84 -21.51
N ALA A 362 -14.37 2.66 -21.80
CA ALA A 362 -13.24 2.48 -22.70
C ALA A 362 -13.39 3.14 -24.08
N GLY A 363 -14.61 3.16 -24.62
CA GLY A 363 -14.93 3.71 -25.96
C GLY A 363 -15.45 5.14 -25.94
N GLU A 364 -15.39 5.84 -24.80
CA GLU A 364 -15.74 7.26 -24.75
C GLU A 364 -14.66 8.10 -25.41
N ARG A 365 -15.06 9.23 -26.01
CA ARG A 365 -14.10 10.23 -26.49
C ARG A 365 -13.51 10.94 -25.27
N PRO A 366 -12.22 11.34 -25.33
CA PRO A 366 -11.64 12.14 -24.25
C PRO A 366 -12.46 13.43 -24.03
N PRO A 367 -12.65 13.87 -22.78
CA PRO A 367 -13.14 15.22 -22.51
C PRO A 367 -12.13 16.27 -23.03
N PRO A 368 -12.53 17.54 -23.17
CA PRO A 368 -11.60 18.62 -23.50
C PRO A 368 -10.38 18.60 -22.57
N ASP A 369 -9.19 18.69 -23.16
CA ASP A 369 -7.88 18.64 -22.48
C ASP A 369 -7.59 17.34 -21.71
N GLY A 370 -8.37 16.28 -21.94
CA GLY A 370 -8.17 14.96 -21.36
C GLY A 370 -7.25 14.10 -22.22
N VAL A 371 -6.19 13.54 -21.63
CA VAL A 371 -5.29 12.59 -22.27
C VAL A 371 -5.56 11.19 -21.73
N PRO A 372 -5.74 10.16 -22.58
CA PRO A 372 -5.95 8.78 -22.11
C PRO A 372 -4.71 8.26 -21.36
N LEU A 373 -4.93 7.57 -20.24
CA LEU A 373 -3.85 6.95 -19.46
C LEU A 373 -3.64 5.48 -19.76
N LEU A 374 -4.71 4.70 -20.01
CA LEU A 374 -4.58 3.28 -20.29
C LEU A 374 -4.22 3.09 -21.77
N GLU A 375 -3.13 2.37 -22.00
CA GLU A 375 -2.62 1.99 -23.30
C GLU A 375 -2.79 0.49 -23.54
N THR A 376 -3.04 0.07 -24.78
CA THR A 376 -3.02 -1.36 -25.13
C THR A 376 -1.58 -1.84 -25.24
N VAL A 377 -1.16 -2.64 -24.27
CA VAL A 377 0.23 -3.10 -24.10
C VAL A 377 0.43 -4.57 -24.46
N MET A 378 -0.67 -5.31 -24.64
CA MET A 378 -0.66 -6.70 -25.09
C MET A 378 -1.93 -6.99 -25.89
N GLU A 379 -1.79 -7.72 -27.00
CA GLU A 379 -2.88 -8.19 -27.85
C GLU A 379 -2.58 -9.63 -28.26
N HIS A 380 -3.59 -10.51 -28.23
CA HIS A 380 -3.43 -11.94 -28.54
C HIS A 380 -2.31 -12.63 -27.74
N GLY A 381 -2.15 -12.29 -26.46
CA GLY A 381 -1.09 -12.81 -25.58
C GLY A 381 0.32 -12.29 -25.89
N ARG A 382 0.48 -11.36 -26.83
CA ARG A 382 1.77 -10.80 -27.24
C ARG A 382 1.87 -9.32 -26.93
N ARG A 383 3.01 -8.90 -26.40
CA ARG A 383 3.29 -7.48 -26.14
C ARG A 383 3.17 -6.67 -27.44
N THR A 384 2.56 -5.49 -27.37
CA THR A 384 2.41 -4.58 -28.53
C THR A 384 3.69 -3.79 -28.82
N GLY A 385 4.62 -3.74 -27.87
CA GLY A 385 5.94 -3.12 -28.00
C GLY A 385 6.98 -3.79 -27.10
N GLY A 386 8.21 -3.28 -27.16
CA GLY A 386 9.29 -3.69 -26.25
C GLY A 386 9.01 -3.23 -24.81
N PRO A 387 9.72 -3.81 -23.82
CA PRO A 387 9.60 -3.39 -22.43
C PRO A 387 10.04 -1.93 -22.26
N ALA A 388 9.31 -1.17 -21.45
CA ALA A 388 9.72 0.19 -21.11
C ALA A 388 11.05 0.19 -20.35
N THR A 389 11.94 1.09 -20.73
CA THR A 389 13.20 1.30 -20.01
C THR A 389 12.96 2.01 -18.68
N LEU A 390 13.86 1.79 -17.71
CA LEU A 390 13.81 2.52 -16.44
C LEU A 390 13.91 4.05 -16.64
N ALA A 391 14.64 4.50 -17.65
CA ALA A 391 14.76 5.91 -17.99
C ALA A 391 13.41 6.51 -18.45
N GLU A 392 12.67 5.81 -19.31
CA GLU A 392 11.34 6.24 -19.76
C GLU A 392 10.33 6.26 -18.60
N SER A 393 10.32 5.24 -17.76
CA SER A 393 9.44 5.20 -16.58
C SER A 393 9.78 6.30 -15.58
N ARG A 394 11.08 6.58 -15.36
CA ARG A 394 11.53 7.70 -14.52
C ARG A 394 11.13 9.05 -15.09
N ALA A 395 11.25 9.24 -16.41
CA ALA A 395 10.86 10.47 -17.09
C ALA A 395 9.35 10.72 -16.99
N ARG A 396 8.52 9.68 -17.19
CA ARG A 396 7.07 9.74 -16.97
C ARG A 396 6.75 10.11 -15.52
N CYS A 397 7.44 9.49 -14.56
CA CYS A 397 7.24 9.77 -13.14
C CYS A 397 7.55 11.23 -12.79
N ALA A 398 8.71 11.74 -13.23
CA ALA A 398 9.08 13.13 -12.99
C ALA A 398 8.06 14.11 -13.59
N ALA A 399 7.63 13.91 -14.84
CA ALA A 399 6.66 14.77 -15.51
C ALA A 399 5.29 14.77 -14.80
N ASP A 400 4.81 13.59 -14.40
CA ASP A 400 3.55 13.46 -13.68
C ASP A 400 3.61 14.10 -12.29
N LEU A 401 4.73 13.97 -11.58
CA LEU A 401 4.93 14.61 -10.27
C LEU A 401 4.97 16.13 -10.37
N GLU A 402 5.55 16.67 -11.44
CA GLU A 402 5.56 18.11 -11.70
C GLU A 402 4.13 18.64 -11.92
N ALA A 403 3.32 17.90 -12.69
CA ALA A 403 1.92 18.24 -12.96
C ALA A 403 0.99 18.05 -11.75
N LEU A 404 1.41 17.25 -10.75
CA LEU A 404 0.60 16.92 -9.58
C LEU A 404 0.43 18.14 -8.65
N PRO A 405 -0.79 18.41 -8.13
CA PRO A 405 -1.02 19.48 -7.18
C PRO A 405 -0.05 19.43 -5.98
N ALA A 406 0.51 20.58 -5.60
CA ALA A 406 1.50 20.64 -4.51
C ALA A 406 0.96 20.04 -3.19
N ALA A 407 -0.33 20.22 -2.90
CA ALA A 407 -0.97 19.67 -1.72
C ALA A 407 -0.96 18.12 -1.67
N ALA A 408 -0.97 17.46 -2.84
CA ALA A 408 -0.91 16.01 -2.95
C ALA A 408 0.51 15.46 -2.76
N ARG A 409 1.52 16.27 -3.07
CA ARG A 409 2.95 15.94 -2.91
C ARG A 409 3.48 16.10 -1.50
N ARG A 410 2.70 16.69 -0.59
CA ARG A 410 3.13 16.90 0.80
C ARG A 410 3.46 15.56 1.46
N ILE A 411 4.56 15.54 2.21
CA ILE A 411 4.95 14.35 2.98
C ILE A 411 3.98 14.14 4.14
N ARG A 412 3.59 15.23 4.81
CA ARG A 412 2.64 15.23 5.92
C ARG A 412 1.31 15.79 5.45
N GLU A 413 0.23 15.13 5.84
CA GLU A 413 -1.15 15.53 5.54
C GLU A 413 -1.39 15.86 4.05
N PRO A 414 -1.05 14.95 3.12
CA PRO A 414 -1.31 15.18 1.71
C PRO A 414 -2.82 15.28 1.44
N VAL A 415 -3.20 16.14 0.50
CA VAL A 415 -4.58 16.20 -0.03
C VAL A 415 -4.58 15.56 -1.41
N ALA A 416 -5.14 14.36 -1.49
CA ALA A 416 -5.23 13.62 -2.73
C ALA A 416 -6.25 14.27 -3.69
N PRO A 417 -5.92 14.42 -4.99
CA PRO A 417 -6.91 14.67 -6.02
C PRO A 417 -7.90 13.51 -6.07
N ARG A 418 -9.14 13.79 -6.49
CA ARG A 418 -10.17 12.77 -6.66
C ARG A 418 -10.60 12.72 -8.11
N ALA A 419 -10.48 11.53 -8.69
CA ALA A 419 -11.05 11.27 -9.99
C ALA A 419 -12.58 11.36 -9.93
N THR A 420 -13.18 11.86 -11.01
CA THR A 420 -14.63 11.87 -11.22
C THR A 420 -15.02 10.78 -12.21
N THR A 421 -16.30 10.44 -12.27
CA THR A 421 -16.84 9.49 -13.26
C THR A 421 -17.54 10.21 -14.40
N SER A 422 -17.50 9.64 -15.60
CA SER A 422 -18.26 10.17 -16.74
C SER A 422 -19.77 9.92 -16.57
N GLU A 423 -20.59 10.80 -17.15
CA GLU A 423 -22.06 10.64 -17.15
C GLU A 423 -22.50 9.29 -17.74
N ARG A 424 -21.80 8.81 -18.79
CA ARG A 424 -22.13 7.53 -19.43
C ARG A 424 -21.78 6.34 -18.53
N LEU A 425 -20.66 6.41 -17.80
CA LEU A 425 -20.29 5.38 -16.83
C LEU A 425 -21.28 5.37 -15.66
N ASP A 426 -21.68 6.54 -15.16
CA ASP A 426 -22.68 6.66 -14.09
C ASP A 426 -24.04 6.11 -14.53
N ALA A 427 -24.49 6.44 -15.74
CA ALA A 427 -25.72 5.92 -16.31
C ALA A 427 -25.69 4.40 -16.48
N LEU A 428 -24.55 3.85 -16.95
CA LEU A 428 -24.36 2.40 -17.04
C LEU A 428 -24.41 1.76 -15.65
N THR A 429 -23.68 2.32 -14.68
CA THR A 429 -23.62 1.83 -13.30
C THR A 429 -25.01 1.78 -12.68
N ALA A 430 -25.78 2.87 -12.81
CA ALA A 430 -27.14 2.94 -12.30
C ALA A 430 -28.08 1.95 -12.99
N ARG A 431 -27.94 1.75 -14.32
CA ARG A 431 -28.73 0.77 -15.07
C ARG A 431 -28.44 -0.66 -14.62
N VAL A 432 -27.17 -1.07 -14.60
CA VAL A 432 -26.76 -2.43 -14.23
C VAL A 432 -27.14 -2.72 -12.78
N ARG A 433 -26.99 -1.75 -11.87
CA ARG A 433 -27.45 -1.88 -10.48
C ARG A 433 -28.94 -2.19 -10.41
N ARG A 434 -29.77 -1.36 -11.06
CA ARG A 434 -31.24 -1.58 -11.10
C ARG A 434 -31.60 -2.93 -11.72
N ASP A 435 -30.90 -3.36 -12.76
CA ASP A 435 -31.10 -4.68 -13.38
C ASP A 435 -30.76 -5.84 -12.44
N ILE A 436 -29.70 -5.72 -11.65
CA ILE A 436 -29.35 -6.71 -10.63
C ILE A 436 -30.42 -6.71 -9.53
N GLU A 437 -30.73 -5.55 -8.96
CA GLU A 437 -31.73 -5.40 -7.88
C GLU A 437 -33.09 -5.97 -8.30
N ARG A 438 -33.55 -5.69 -9.53
CA ARG A 438 -34.78 -6.29 -10.07
C ARG A 438 -34.71 -7.80 -10.17
N ARG A 439 -33.62 -8.36 -10.73
CA ARG A 439 -33.47 -9.81 -10.88
C ARG A 439 -33.40 -10.52 -9.53
N THR A 440 -32.67 -9.95 -8.57
CA THR A 440 -32.53 -10.50 -7.21
C THR A 440 -33.83 -10.36 -6.41
N ALA A 441 -34.60 -9.29 -6.61
CA ALA A 441 -35.93 -9.13 -6.02
C ALA A 441 -36.94 -10.12 -6.63
N ALA A 442 -36.91 -10.35 -7.95
CA ALA A 442 -37.78 -11.29 -8.65
C ALA A 442 -37.47 -12.77 -8.32
N HIS A 443 -36.22 -13.08 -7.97
CA HIS A 443 -35.78 -14.42 -7.53
C HIS A 443 -35.85 -14.61 -6.01
N ARG A 444 -36.52 -13.72 -5.26
CA ARG A 444 -37.03 -14.08 -3.94
C ARG A 444 -38.33 -14.84 -4.17
N PRO A 445 -38.35 -16.20 -4.20
CA PRO A 445 -39.61 -16.92 -4.15
C PRO A 445 -40.39 -16.42 -2.94
N ASP A 446 -41.71 -16.44 -3.05
CA ASP A 446 -42.68 -15.92 -2.10
C ASP A 446 -42.43 -16.41 -0.65
N MET A 447 -41.43 -15.81 0.00
CA MET A 447 -41.20 -15.88 1.44
C MET A 447 -42.08 -14.82 2.11
N ARG A 448 -43.35 -14.71 1.71
CA ARG A 448 -44.42 -14.16 2.55
C ARG A 448 -44.72 -15.16 3.70
N ARG A 449 -43.68 -15.52 4.46
CA ARG A 449 -43.68 -16.14 5.80
C ARG A 449 -42.24 -16.47 6.21
N ARG A 450 -41.40 -15.45 6.47
CA ARG A 450 -40.55 -15.31 7.69
C ARG A 450 -39.41 -14.31 7.48
N ALA A 451 -39.26 -13.47 8.50
CA ALA A 451 -38.19 -12.50 8.77
C ALA A 451 -38.01 -11.38 7.73
N MET A 452 -38.83 -10.32 7.88
CA MET A 452 -38.39 -8.99 7.47
C MET A 452 -37.07 -8.70 8.19
N ALA A 453 -36.04 -8.25 7.45
CA ALA A 453 -34.93 -7.56 8.07
C ALA A 453 -35.50 -6.26 8.68
N HIS A 454 -35.81 -6.32 9.97
CA HIS A 454 -36.24 -5.15 10.73
C HIS A 454 -35.01 -4.23 10.86
N THR A 455 -35.00 -3.13 10.11
CA THR A 455 -34.11 -2.02 10.42
C THR A 455 -34.88 -1.11 11.35
N ALA A 456 -34.38 -0.90 12.57
CA ALA A 456 -34.94 0.05 13.54
C ALA A 456 -33.94 1.18 13.72
N GLU A 457 -34.41 2.43 13.73
CA GLU A 457 -33.64 3.57 14.19
C GLU A 457 -34.09 3.90 15.61
N TRP A 458 -33.18 3.85 16.57
CA TRP A 458 -33.47 4.25 17.95
C TRP A 458 -32.71 5.51 18.30
N LYS A 459 -33.41 6.47 18.92
CA LYS A 459 -32.83 7.76 19.28
C LYS A 459 -32.45 7.74 20.75
N VAL A 460 -31.23 8.20 21.03
CA VAL A 460 -30.72 8.38 22.39
C VAL A 460 -30.58 9.87 22.66
N ARG A 461 -31.18 10.34 23.75
CA ARG A 461 -31.06 11.72 24.24
C ARG A 461 -30.19 11.74 25.49
N LEU A 462 -29.08 12.46 25.44
CA LEU A 462 -28.18 12.68 26.57
C LEU A 462 -28.50 14.02 27.23
N HIS A 463 -28.70 14.00 28.54
CA HIS A 463 -28.80 15.18 29.39
C HIS A 463 -27.66 15.16 30.40
N LEU A 464 -26.88 16.24 30.44
CA LEU A 464 -25.83 16.46 31.42
C LEU A 464 -26.29 17.52 32.40
N PHE A 465 -26.00 17.30 33.68
CA PHE A 465 -26.33 18.18 34.79
C PHE A 465 -25.08 18.35 35.63
N GLU A 466 -24.72 19.60 35.89
CA GLU A 466 -23.62 19.95 36.79
C GLU A 466 -24.22 20.37 38.13
N GLU A 467 -23.70 19.81 39.22
CA GLU A 467 -24.08 20.19 40.58
C GLU A 467 -22.96 21.04 41.20
N ASP A 468 -23.34 21.98 42.08
CA ASP A 468 -22.43 22.96 42.69
C ASP A 468 -21.29 22.34 43.54
N ASP A 469 -21.31 21.01 43.74
CA ASP A 469 -20.32 20.24 44.49
C ASP A 469 -19.24 19.55 43.61
N GLY A 470 -19.15 19.91 42.32
CA GLY A 470 -18.19 19.32 41.38
C GLY A 470 -18.61 17.94 40.87
N THR A 471 -19.89 17.61 40.96
CA THR A 471 -20.47 16.36 40.44
C THR A 471 -21.18 16.59 39.12
N THR A 472 -20.75 15.89 38.09
CA THR A 472 -21.47 15.80 36.81
C THR A 472 -22.38 14.58 36.82
N LYS A 473 -23.66 14.75 36.51
CA LYS A 473 -24.64 13.67 36.34
C LYS A 473 -25.09 13.60 34.88
N ALA A 474 -25.19 12.40 34.35
CA ALA A 474 -25.70 12.12 33.02
C ALA A 474 -26.96 11.26 33.10
N ARG A 475 -27.97 11.64 32.32
CA ARG A 475 -29.19 10.85 32.10
C ARG A 475 -29.38 10.62 30.61
N LEU A 476 -29.39 9.35 30.20
CA LEU A 476 -29.62 8.94 28.82
C LEU A 476 -31.00 8.32 28.68
N VAL A 477 -31.80 8.83 27.76
CA VAL A 477 -33.12 8.28 27.44
C VAL A 477 -33.07 7.65 26.05
N LEU A 478 -33.27 6.34 25.99
CA LEU A 478 -33.41 5.57 24.76
C LEU A 478 -34.88 5.24 24.53
N ASP A 479 -35.40 5.63 23.39
CA ASP A 479 -36.74 5.25 22.93
C ASP A 479 -36.61 4.24 21.79
N THR A 480 -37.08 3.01 22.02
CA THR A 480 -37.05 1.92 21.03
C THR A 480 -38.30 1.90 20.15
N GLY A 481 -39.25 2.82 20.37
CA GLY A 481 -40.58 2.87 19.77
C GLY A 481 -41.64 2.04 20.52
N THR A 482 -41.21 1.07 21.34
CA THR A 482 -42.10 0.27 22.19
C THR A 482 -41.81 0.41 23.68
N THR A 483 -40.57 0.78 24.03
CA THR A 483 -40.10 0.90 25.41
C THR A 483 -39.18 2.10 25.53
N GLU A 484 -39.32 2.87 26.61
CA GLU A 484 -38.36 3.91 26.97
C GLU A 484 -37.47 3.41 28.12
N LEU A 485 -36.15 3.48 27.92
CA LEU A 485 -35.15 3.09 28.92
C LEU A 485 -34.33 4.30 29.33
N THR A 486 -34.03 4.40 30.62
CA THR A 486 -33.24 5.51 31.16
C THR A 486 -31.98 4.99 31.85
N GLY A 487 -30.82 5.29 31.28
CA GLY A 487 -29.51 5.05 31.90
C GLY A 487 -29.03 6.24 32.70
N HIS A 488 -28.39 5.99 33.84
CA HIS A 488 -27.86 7.04 34.72
C HIS A 488 -26.36 6.87 34.97
N GLY A 489 -25.65 7.98 35.04
CA GLY A 489 -24.22 8.03 35.35
C GLY A 489 -23.89 9.26 36.16
N ALA A 490 -22.86 9.16 36.99
CA ALA A 490 -22.33 10.30 37.73
C ALA A 490 -20.81 10.23 37.77
N ALA A 491 -20.15 11.37 37.72
CA ALA A 491 -18.72 11.55 37.92
C ALA A 491 -18.52 12.63 38.98
N HIS A 492 -17.57 12.42 39.88
CA HIS A 492 -17.27 13.35 40.96
C HIS A 492 -15.79 13.70 40.89
N CYS A 493 -15.47 14.99 40.81
CA CYS A 493 -14.11 15.47 40.83
C CYS A 493 -13.55 15.36 42.26
N HIS A 494 -12.34 14.82 42.43
CA HIS A 494 -11.74 14.75 43.76
C HIS A 494 -11.36 16.17 44.22
N PRO A 495 -11.56 16.56 45.50
CA PRO A 495 -11.30 17.93 45.97
C PRO A 495 -9.87 18.45 45.81
N ALA A 496 -8.91 17.56 45.55
CA ALA A 496 -7.51 17.89 45.31
C ALA A 496 -7.15 18.04 43.82
N ASP A 497 -8.06 17.64 42.92
CA ASP A 497 -7.86 17.70 41.48
C ASP A 497 -8.40 19.03 40.92
N THR A 498 -7.88 19.43 39.76
CA THR A 498 -8.43 20.59 39.04
C THR A 498 -9.74 20.20 38.40
N ASP A 499 -10.79 20.99 38.65
CA ASP A 499 -12.10 20.75 38.05
C ASP A 499 -12.07 21.07 36.56
N VAL A 500 -12.28 20.04 35.74
CA VAL A 500 -12.35 20.12 34.27
C VAL A 500 -13.69 19.51 33.85
N PRO A 501 -14.72 20.34 33.61
CA PRO A 501 -16.09 19.90 33.34
C PRO A 501 -16.19 18.86 32.22
N GLU A 502 -15.39 18.99 31.16
CA GLU A 502 -15.41 18.06 30.03
C GLU A 502 -15.03 16.63 30.42
N ILE A 503 -14.14 16.46 31.41
CA ILE A 503 -13.76 15.13 31.93
C ILE A 503 -14.94 14.53 32.72
N GLY A 504 -15.63 15.35 33.51
CA GLY A 504 -16.84 14.96 34.24
C GLY A 504 -17.97 14.53 33.29
N ASP A 505 -18.18 15.28 32.21
CA ASP A 505 -19.14 15.00 31.16
C ASP A 505 -18.88 13.64 30.48
N GLU A 506 -17.65 13.41 30.03
CA GLU A 506 -17.26 12.16 29.36
C GLU A 506 -17.44 10.94 30.28
N LEU A 507 -17.02 11.05 31.55
CA LEU A 507 -17.13 9.98 32.53
C LEU A 507 -18.58 9.70 32.93
N ALA A 508 -19.38 10.74 33.18
CA ALA A 508 -20.78 10.59 33.53
C ALA A 508 -21.58 10.00 32.36
N ALA A 509 -21.37 10.51 31.14
CA ALA A 509 -22.01 9.99 29.93
C ALA A 509 -21.62 8.54 29.63
N GLY A 510 -20.32 8.19 29.76
CA GLY A 510 -19.84 6.83 29.58
C GLY A 510 -20.45 5.84 30.59
N ARG A 511 -20.60 6.25 31.86
CA ARG A 511 -21.26 5.45 32.90
C ARG A 511 -22.75 5.27 32.62
N ALA A 512 -23.45 6.31 32.17
CA ALA A 512 -24.85 6.24 31.80
C ALA A 512 -25.08 5.31 30.59
N LEU A 513 -24.18 5.32 29.59
CA LEU A 513 -24.23 4.41 28.44
C LEU A 513 -24.05 2.96 28.87
N ASN A 514 -23.12 2.69 29.79
CA ASN A 514 -22.89 1.35 30.32
C ASN A 514 -24.10 0.83 31.12
N ASP A 515 -24.73 1.69 31.94
CA ASP A 515 -25.97 1.32 32.65
C ASP A 515 -27.10 1.00 31.67
N LEU A 516 -27.32 1.86 30.67
CA LEU A 516 -28.31 1.63 29.61
C LEU A 516 -28.05 0.32 28.83
N SER A 517 -26.79 0.04 28.50
CA SER A 517 -26.39 -1.21 27.84
C SER A 517 -26.74 -2.43 28.68
N ARG A 518 -26.53 -2.38 30.00
CA ARG A 518 -26.87 -3.50 30.90
C ARG A 518 -28.38 -3.69 31.02
N GLN A 519 -29.15 -2.60 31.03
CA GLN A 519 -30.62 -2.67 31.03
C GLN A 519 -31.15 -3.33 29.74
N LEU A 520 -30.63 -2.94 28.57
CA LEU A 520 -30.99 -3.54 27.28
C LEU A 520 -30.68 -5.04 27.22
N LEU A 521 -29.50 -5.44 27.70
CA LEU A 521 -29.12 -6.86 27.73
C LEU A 521 -30.05 -7.68 28.63
N ARG A 522 -30.46 -7.15 29.79
CA ARG A 522 -31.43 -7.83 30.67
C ARG A 522 -32.80 -8.01 30.02
N ILE A 523 -33.29 -7.00 29.29
CA ILE A 523 -34.57 -7.09 28.58
C ILE A 523 -34.47 -8.12 27.45
N ALA A 524 -33.37 -8.10 26.69
CA ALA A 524 -33.15 -9.09 25.65
C ALA A 524 -33.05 -10.52 26.22
N GLU A 525 -32.38 -10.71 27.36
CA GLU A 525 -32.33 -12.00 28.06
C GLU A 525 -33.73 -12.46 28.49
N GLN A 526 -34.55 -11.56 29.03
CA GLN A 526 -35.92 -11.87 29.45
C GLN A 526 -36.84 -12.19 28.27
N ASP A 527 -36.75 -11.43 27.17
CA ASP A 527 -37.49 -11.69 25.93
C ASP A 527 -37.12 -13.05 25.31
N ILE A 528 -35.85 -13.47 25.43
CA ILE A 528 -35.38 -14.79 24.97
C ILE A 528 -35.93 -15.91 25.87
N GLU A 529 -35.96 -15.70 27.20
CA GLU A 529 -36.52 -16.65 28.16
C GLU A 529 -38.04 -16.83 27.95
N ASP A 530 -38.79 -15.74 27.72
CA ASP A 530 -40.24 -15.75 27.49
C ASP A 530 -40.64 -16.42 26.15
N GLN A 531 -39.71 -16.50 25.18
CA GLN A 531 -39.88 -17.21 23.90
C GLN A 531 -39.50 -18.70 23.97
N GLY A 532 -39.15 -19.22 25.15
CA GLY A 532 -38.94 -20.66 25.39
C GLY A 532 -37.57 -21.23 24.98
N ALA A 533 -36.53 -20.39 24.84
CA ALA A 533 -35.18 -20.85 24.54
C ALA A 533 -34.41 -21.27 25.82
N GLN A 534 -33.84 -22.48 25.83
CA GLN A 534 -33.00 -22.97 26.93
C GLN A 534 -31.70 -22.14 27.07
N ARG A 535 -31.35 -21.76 28.31
CA ARG A 535 -30.11 -21.03 28.65
C ARG A 535 -28.86 -21.70 28.04
N PRO A 536 -27.97 -20.95 27.38
CA PRO A 536 -26.61 -21.41 27.14
C PRO A 536 -25.92 -21.65 28.50
N ARG A 537 -25.30 -22.82 28.68
CA ARG A 537 -24.45 -23.09 29.85
C ARG A 537 -23.39 -22.00 29.98
N ALA A 538 -23.23 -21.45 31.18
CA ALA A 538 -22.15 -20.53 31.52
C ALA A 538 -20.81 -21.15 31.10
N ARG A 539 -20.09 -20.49 30.20
CA ARG A 539 -18.67 -20.78 29.98
C ARG A 539 -17.92 -20.31 31.22
N GLU A 540 -17.38 -21.26 31.98
CA GLU A 540 -16.33 -20.97 32.96
C GLU A 540 -15.21 -20.18 32.28
N SER A 541 -14.74 -19.16 32.96
CA SER A 541 -13.69 -18.25 32.50
C SER A 541 -12.42 -19.03 32.14
N ALA A 542 -12.13 -19.13 30.85
CA ALA A 542 -10.79 -19.47 30.39
C ALA A 542 -9.88 -18.27 30.69
N ALA A 543 -9.17 -18.33 31.81
CA ALA A 543 -8.05 -17.45 32.09
C ALA A 543 -7.04 -17.54 30.95
N TRP A 544 -6.60 -16.38 30.46
CA TRP A 544 -5.44 -16.28 29.56
C TRP A 544 -4.19 -16.76 30.32
N PRO A 545 -3.36 -17.66 29.74
CA PRO A 545 -2.05 -17.95 30.32
C PRO A 545 -1.11 -16.76 30.07
N MET A 546 -0.39 -16.37 31.13
CA MET A 546 0.79 -15.49 31.08
C MET A 546 1.90 -16.08 30.22
#